data_AF-A4INI0-F1
#
_entry.id   AF-A4INI0-F1
#
_cell.length_a   1.000
_cell.length_b   1.000
_cell.length_c   1.000
_cell.angle_alpha   90.00
_cell.angle_beta   90.00
_cell.angle_gamma   90.00
#
_symmetry.space_group_name_H-M   'P 1'
#
loop_
_entity.id
_entity.type
_entity.pdbx_description
1 polymer ?
#
loop_
_entity_poly.entity_id
_entity_poly.type
_entity_poly.pdbx_seq_one_letter_code
_entity_poly.pdbx_strand_id
1 'polypeptide(L)'
;MRIIVYVLLACQAAVIYYWISDWRQLVTPVGLFIWGGTIAVSLAVLRMGRSISPRWRGMLKMTTAGVSLLAVVSLLIEWATRSMP
;
A
#
# COMPACT_ATOMS: atom_id res chain seq x y z
N MET A 1 5.52 -18.18 7.12
CA MET A 1 4.82 -17.44 6.04
C MET A 1 3.53 -16.74 6.46
N ARG A 2 2.60 -17.40 7.19
CA ARG A 2 1.32 -16.77 7.60
C ARG A 2 1.50 -15.46 8.38
N ILE A 3 2.43 -15.41 9.34
CA ILE A 3 2.72 -14.21 10.14
C ILE A 3 3.10 -13.01 9.26
N ILE A 4 3.97 -13.22 8.25
CA ILE A 4 4.40 -12.16 7.32
C ILE A 4 3.21 -11.60 6.54
N VAL A 5 2.28 -12.46 6.10
CA VAL A 5 1.07 -12.02 5.39
C VAL A 5 0.17 -11.18 6.31
N TYR A 6 0.01 -11.58 7.57
CA TYR A 6 -0.76 -10.78 8.53
C TYR A 6 -0.13 -9.41 8.80
N VAL A 7 1.18 -9.37 9.00
CA VAL A 7 1.91 -8.10 9.19
C VAL A 7 1.75 -7.20 7.96
N LEU A 8 1.87 -7.75 6.74
CA LEU A 8 1.67 -6.99 5.51
C LEU A 8 0.24 -6.47 5.38
N LEU A 9 -0.77 -7.27 5.70
CA LEU A 9 -2.15 -6.83 5.68
C LEU A 9 -2.41 -5.72 6.71
N ALA A 10 -1.81 -5.82 7.90
CA ALA A 10 -1.90 -4.77 8.92
C ALA A 10 -1.22 -3.47 8.45
N CYS A 11 -0.04 -3.55 7.82
CA CYS A 11 0.62 -2.39 7.22
C CYS A 11 -0.25 -1.77 6.12
N GLN A 12 -0.83 -2.58 5.24
CA GLN A 12 -1.72 -2.09 4.17
C GLN A 12 -2.99 -1.44 4.72
N ALA A 13 -3.58 -2.00 5.79
CA ALA A 13 -4.71 -1.39 6.47
C ALA A 13 -4.33 -0.06 7.13
N ALA A 14 -3.17 0.03 7.76
CA ALA A 14 -2.67 1.27 8.35
C ALA A 14 -2.48 2.36 7.27
N VAL A 15 -1.92 2.00 6.12
CA VAL A 15 -1.77 2.94 5.00
C VAL A 15 -3.13 3.44 4.50
N ILE A 16 -4.11 2.55 4.34
CA ILE A 16 -5.47 2.94 3.96
C ILE A 16 -6.09 3.87 5.01
N TYR A 17 -5.89 3.57 6.30
CA TYR A 17 -6.37 4.41 7.39
C TYR A 17 -5.75 5.82 7.36
N TYR A 18 -4.42 5.92 7.22
CA TYR A 18 -3.75 7.21 7.07
C TYR A 18 -4.21 7.95 5.82
N TRP A 19 -4.54 7.24 4.74
CA TRP A 19 -5.05 7.84 3.52
C TRP A 19 -6.40 8.51 3.73
N ILE A 20 -7.32 7.84 4.44
CA ILE A 20 -8.64 8.38 4.76
C ILE A 20 -8.51 9.55 5.76
N SER A 21 -7.62 9.44 6.76
CA SER A 21 -7.49 10.43 7.82
C SER A 21 -6.76 11.70 7.36
N ASP A 22 -5.61 11.55 6.71
CA ASP A 22 -4.76 12.67 6.29
C ASP A 22 -3.82 12.21 5.16
N TRP A 23 -4.37 12.17 3.94
CA TRP A 23 -3.65 11.74 2.74
C TRP A 23 -2.38 12.55 2.48
N ARG A 24 -2.27 13.79 2.97
CA ARG A 24 -1.08 14.65 2.76
C ARG A 24 0.17 14.06 3.41
N GLN A 25 0.02 13.39 4.56
CA GLN A 25 1.15 12.74 5.23
C GLN A 25 1.76 11.63 4.39
N LEU A 26 0.95 10.95 3.56
CA LEU A 26 1.40 9.89 2.66
C LEU A 26 2.19 10.41 1.46
N VAL A 27 2.00 11.68 1.08
CA VAL A 27 2.74 12.30 -0.04
C VAL A 27 4.04 12.97 0.42
N THR A 28 4.33 12.95 1.71
CA THR A 28 5.66 13.33 2.24
C THR A 28 6.73 12.33 1.80
N PRO A 29 8.02 12.70 1.77
CA PRO A 29 9.09 11.76 1.44
C PRO A 29 9.10 10.50 2.31
N VAL A 30 8.80 10.65 3.61
CA VAL A 30 8.71 9.55 4.56
C VAL A 30 7.47 8.69 4.28
N GLY A 31 6.32 9.33 4.04
CA GLY A 31 5.08 8.64 3.68
C GLY A 31 5.23 7.82 2.40
N LEU A 32 5.81 8.40 1.35
CA LEU A 32 6.08 7.72 0.09
C LEU A 32 7.05 6.55 0.25
N PHE A 33 8.06 6.68 1.11
CA PHE A 33 8.98 5.58 1.40
C PHE A 33 8.29 4.40 2.10
N ILE A 34 7.49 4.69 3.14
CA ILE A 34 6.70 3.65 3.84
C ILE A 34 5.71 3.00 2.89
N TRP A 35 5.06 3.80 2.05
CA TRP A 35 4.04 3.33 1.13
C TRP A 35 4.62 2.46 0.01
N GLY A 36 5.66 2.96 -0.65
CA GLY A 36 6.40 2.25 -1.69
C GLY A 36 7.05 0.98 -1.14
N GLY A 37 7.65 1.04 0.06
CA GLY A 37 8.22 -0.11 0.74
C GLY A 37 7.18 -1.19 1.02
N THR A 38 5.99 -0.81 1.51
CA THR A 38 4.89 -1.75 1.76
C THR A 38 4.44 -2.45 0.46
N ILE A 39 4.32 -1.71 -0.64
CA ILE A 39 3.97 -2.28 -1.96
C ILE A 39 5.07 -3.23 -2.44
N ALA A 40 6.34 -2.83 -2.36
CA ALA A 40 7.48 -3.62 -2.82
C ALA A 40 7.60 -4.95 -2.05
N VAL A 41 7.47 -4.91 -0.71
CA VAL A 41 7.54 -6.11 0.12
C VAL A 41 6.34 -7.03 -0.16
N SER A 42 5.12 -6.48 -0.32
CA SER A 42 3.96 -7.28 -0.71
C SER A 42 4.14 -7.99 -2.05
N LEU A 43 4.72 -7.32 -3.06
CA LEU A 43 5.03 -7.91 -4.35
C LEU A 43 6.11 -9.01 -4.24
N ALA A 44 7.16 -8.78 -3.46
CA ALA A 44 8.20 -9.77 -3.20
C ALA A 44 7.62 -11.04 -2.56
N VAL A 45 6.74 -10.87 -1.56
CA VAL A 45 6.03 -11.98 -0.89
C VAL A 45 5.09 -12.70 -1.85
N LEU A 46 4.37 -11.99 -2.73
CA LEU A 46 3.52 -12.61 -3.76
C LEU A 46 4.31 -13.42 -4.80
N ARG A 47 5.56 -13.02 -5.09
CA ARG A 47 6.45 -13.67 -6.07
C ARG A 47 7.19 -14.87 -5.48
N MET A 48 7.69 -14.76 -4.26
CA MET A 48 8.48 -15.80 -3.58
C MET A 48 7.61 -16.76 -2.75
N GLY A 49 6.39 -16.34 -2.40
CA GLY A 49 5.44 -17.04 -1.53
C GLY A 49 4.77 -18.26 -2.15
N ARG A 50 5.53 -19.30 -2.52
CA ARG A 50 4.98 -20.55 -3.07
C ARG A 50 4.09 -21.34 -2.10
N SER A 51 4.26 -21.16 -0.78
CA SER A 51 3.47 -21.87 0.25
C SER A 51 2.36 -21.02 0.90
N ILE A 52 2.00 -19.88 0.29
CA ILE A 52 0.85 -19.07 0.72
C ILE A 52 -0.42 -19.71 0.18
N SER A 53 -1.44 -19.85 1.02
CA SER A 53 -2.72 -20.42 0.57
C SER A 53 -3.37 -19.53 -0.51
N PRO A 54 -4.14 -20.11 -1.45
CA PRO A 54 -4.75 -19.35 -2.55
C PRO A 54 -5.61 -18.18 -2.06
N ARG A 55 -6.34 -18.38 -0.96
CA ARG A 55 -7.18 -17.35 -0.32
C ARG A 55 -6.35 -16.15 0.16
N TRP A 56 -5.30 -16.39 0.94
CA TRP A 56 -4.42 -15.34 1.47
C TRP A 56 -3.66 -14.63 0.35
N ARG A 57 -3.25 -15.38 -0.67
CA ARG A 57 -2.60 -14.83 -1.85
C ARG A 57 -3.53 -13.91 -2.63
N GLY A 58 -4.80 -14.30 -2.80
CA GLY A 58 -5.82 -13.47 -3.44
C GLY A 58 -6.09 -12.18 -2.67
N MET A 59 -6.27 -12.27 -1.35
CA MET A 59 -6.44 -11.10 -0.49
C MET A 59 -5.24 -10.14 -0.58
N LEU A 60 -4.02 -10.65 -0.38
CA LEU A 60 -2.80 -9.83 -0.46
C LEU A 60 -2.65 -9.18 -1.84
N LYS A 61 -3.02 -9.87 -2.92
CA LYS A 61 -3.00 -9.32 -4.27
C LYS A 61 -3.99 -8.17 -4.44
N MET A 62 -5.23 -8.34 -3.97
CA MET A 62 -6.27 -7.29 -4.06
C MET A 62 -5.91 -6.06 -3.20
N THR A 63 -5.47 -6.28 -1.95
CA THR A 63 -5.08 -5.17 -1.06
C THR A 63 -3.84 -4.45 -1.60
N THR A 64 -2.85 -5.16 -2.13
CA THR A 64 -1.69 -4.54 -2.77
C THR A 64 -2.11 -3.71 -3.99
N ALA A 65 -3.00 -4.22 -4.84
CA ALA A 65 -3.53 -3.48 -5.98
C ALA A 65 -4.29 -2.21 -5.54
N GLY A 66 -5.14 -2.31 -4.52
CA GLY A 66 -5.88 -1.16 -3.98
C GLY A 66 -4.96 -0.10 -3.37
N VAL A 67 -3.97 -0.52 -2.58
CA VAL A 67 -2.96 0.37 -1.99
C VAL A 67 -2.11 1.05 -3.06
N SER A 68 -1.75 0.36 -4.15
CA SER A 68 -1.07 0.96 -5.30
C SER A 68 -1.95 1.96 -6.05
N LEU A 69 -3.24 1.67 -6.23
CA LEU A 69 -4.18 2.60 -6.87
C LEU A 69 -4.34 3.87 -6.03
N LEU A 70 -4.49 3.73 -4.71
CA LEU A 70 -4.54 4.86 -3.78
C LEU A 70 -3.28 5.71 -3.85
N ALA A 71 -2.11 5.10 -4.07
CA ALA A 71 -0.85 5.84 -4.27
C ALA A 71 -0.91 6.72 -5.51
N VAL A 72 -1.36 6.18 -6.63
CA VAL A 72 -1.55 6.94 -7.87
C VAL A 72 -2.56 8.07 -7.65
N VAL A 73 -3.71 7.79 -7.03
CA VAL A 73 -4.73 8.79 -6.74
C VAL A 73 -4.19 9.92 -5.85
N SER A 74 -3.40 9.60 -4.82
CA SER A 74 -2.83 10.62 -3.94
C SER A 74 -1.86 11.54 -4.64
N LEU A 75 -1.03 10.99 -5.52
CA LEU A 75 -0.12 11.78 -6.33
C LEU A 75 -0.88 12.68 -7.30
N LEU A 76 -1.99 12.20 -7.87
CA LEU A 76 -2.87 13.02 -8.71
C LEU A 76 -3.54 14.14 -7.93
N ILE A 77 -4.04 13.86 -6.72
CA ILE A 77 -4.65 14.88 -5.85
C ILE A 77 -3.59 15.91 -5.44
N GLU A 78 -2.41 15.48 -4.98
CA GLU A 78 -1.31 16.39 -4.64
C GLU A 78 -0.97 17.29 -5.83
N TRP A 79 -0.79 16.69 -7.01
CA TRP A 79 -0.49 17.44 -8.23
C TRP A 79 -1.58 18.46 -8.57
N ALA A 80 -2.86 18.06 -8.50
CA ALA A 80 -4.00 18.94 -8.73
C ALA A 80 -4.08 20.07 -7.69
N THR A 81 -3.78 19.79 -6.41
CA THR A 81 -3.80 20.81 -5.35
C THR A 81 -2.62 21.78 -5.43
N ARG A 82 -1.44 21.34 -5.87
CA ARG A 82 -0.28 22.22 -6.12
C ARG A 82 -0.47 23.14 -7.32
N SER A 83 -1.34 22.76 -8.26
CA SER A 83 -1.64 23.54 -9.47
C SER A 83 -2.77 24.55 -9.26
N MET A 84 -3.42 24.55 -8.08
CA MET A 84 -4.32 25.62 -7.66
C MET A 84 -3.48 26.75 -7.02
N PRO A 85 -3.51 27.98 -7.58
CA PRO A 85 -2.79 29.14 -7.03
C PRO A 85 -3.42 29.67 -5.73
#